data_AF-X1L1C7-F1
#
_entry.id   AF-X1L1C7-F1
#
_cell.length_a   1.000
_cell.length_b   1.000
_cell.length_c   1.000
_cell.angle_alpha   90.00
_cell.angle_beta   90.00
_cell.angle_gamma   90.00
#
_symmetry.space_group_name_H-M   'P 1'
#
loop_
_entity.id
_entity.type
_entity.pdbx_description
1 polymer ?
#
loop_
_entity_poly.entity_id
_entity_poly.type
_entity_poly.pdbx_seq_one_letter_code
_entity_poly.pdbx_strand_id
1 'polypeptide(L)'
;MSVVPFSVGTSEVRIVEVSPDRTSIVIINNHAAAVIYVRFKKGVAITNGMPVFSKATMSLSIPEDDPSTDVWCVSDTPATPVVVYEGFGK
;
A
#
# COMPACT_ATOMS: atom_id res chain seq x y z
N MET A 1 -8.94 -10.01 10.08
CA MET A 1 -7.79 -9.64 9.24
C MET A 1 -8.09 -10.12 7.83
N SER A 2 -8.15 -9.21 6.85
CA SER A 2 -8.27 -9.57 5.44
C SER A 2 -6.88 -9.57 4.79
N VAL A 3 -6.72 -10.37 3.73
CA VAL A 3 -5.51 -10.40 2.91
C VAL A 3 -5.92 -10.20 1.46
N VAL A 4 -5.40 -9.15 0.83
CA VAL A 4 -5.76 -8.80 -0.55
C VAL A 4 -4.49 -8.70 -1.40
N PRO A 5 -4.33 -9.56 -2.42
CA PRO A 5 -3.22 -9.45 -3.37
C PRO A 5 -3.53 -8.43 -4.47
N PHE A 6 -2.51 -7.67 -4.88
CA PHE A 6 -2.57 -6.73 -5.99
C PHE A 6 -1.40 -6.96 -6.95
N SER A 7 -1.66 -6.77 -8.25
CA SER A 7 -0.60 -6.60 -9.25
C SER A 7 -0.47 -5.12 -9.57
N VAL A 8 0.57 -4.49 -9.04
CA VAL A 8 0.82 -3.05 -9.21
C VAL A 8 1.84 -2.84 -10.32
N GLY A 9 1.48 -2.05 -11.32
CA GLY A 9 2.37 -1.69 -12.43
C GLY A 9 2.79 -0.22 -12.38
N THR A 10 3.17 0.32 -13.53
CA THR A 10 3.58 1.73 -13.69
C THR A 10 2.42 2.73 -13.68
N SER A 11 1.17 2.23 -13.61
CA SER A 11 -0.02 3.04 -13.38
C SER A 11 -0.46 2.91 -11.92
N GLU A 12 -0.98 3.98 -11.35
CA GLU A 12 -1.46 3.96 -9.97
C GLU A 12 -2.65 3.00 -9.80
N VAL A 13 -2.62 2.26 -8.70
CA VAL A 13 -3.66 1.31 -8.28
C VAL A 13 -4.08 1.69 -6.86
N ARG A 14 -5.39 1.75 -6.62
CA ARG A 14 -5.91 1.83 -5.25
C ARG A 14 -5.79 0.45 -4.61
N ILE A 15 -5.01 0.37 -3.54
CA ILE A 15 -4.73 -0.89 -2.84
C ILE A 15 -5.48 -1.01 -1.51
N VAL A 16 -6.00 0.10 -1.00
CA VAL A 16 -6.84 0.13 0.22
C VAL A 16 -7.88 1.23 0.06
N GLU A 17 -9.13 0.92 0.39
CA GLU A 17 -10.23 1.90 0.45
C GLU A 17 -10.30 2.52 1.85
N VAL A 18 -10.81 3.74 1.98
CA VAL A 18 -11.07 4.32 3.31
C VAL A 18 -12.06 3.44 4.10
N SER A 19 -11.80 3.21 5.39
CA SER A 19 -12.68 2.44 6.27
C SER A 19 -12.58 2.96 7.71
N PRO A 20 -13.71 3.32 8.35
CA PRO A 20 -13.72 3.82 9.74
C PRO A 20 -13.38 2.74 10.78
N ASP A 21 -13.57 1.45 10.45
CA ASP A 21 -13.37 0.34 11.37
C ASP A 21 -11.94 -0.24 11.32
N ARG A 22 -11.05 0.38 10.52
CA ARG A 22 -9.70 -0.14 10.33
C ARG A 22 -8.84 0.21 11.54
N THR A 23 -8.00 -0.74 11.96
CA THR A 23 -7.05 -0.55 13.07
C THR A 23 -5.60 -0.74 12.66
N SER A 24 -5.33 -1.38 11.51
CA SER A 24 -3.98 -1.51 10.98
C SER A 24 -3.96 -1.80 9.49
N ILE A 25 -2.85 -1.41 8.85
CA ILE A 25 -2.52 -1.75 7.46
C ILE A 25 -1.09 -2.26 7.43
N VAL A 26 -0.84 -3.37 6.73
CA VAL A 26 0.50 -3.82 6.38
C VAL A 26 0.58 -4.04 4.87
N ILE A 27 1.50 -3.35 4.21
CA ILE A 27 1.75 -3.43 2.77
C ILE A 27 3.08 -4.14 2.56
N ILE A 28 3.05 -5.23 1.80
CA ILE A 28 4.22 -6.07 1.54
C ILE A 28 4.59 -6.01 0.06
N ASN A 29 5.80 -5.57 -0.24
CA ASN A 29 6.38 -5.68 -1.58
C ASN A 29 7.08 -7.03 -1.72
N ASN A 30 6.43 -7.99 -2.38
CA ASN A 30 6.98 -9.33 -2.57
C ASN A 30 7.90 -9.45 -3.79
N HIS A 31 8.11 -8.38 -4.56
CA HIS A 31 8.99 -8.41 -5.71
C HIS A 31 10.48 -8.47 -5.29
N ALA A 32 11.29 -9.13 -6.11
CA ALA A 32 12.71 -9.33 -5.82
C ALA A 32 13.57 -8.08 -6.06
N ALA A 33 13.13 -7.17 -6.93
CA ALA A 33 13.94 -6.02 -7.35
C ALA A 33 13.17 -4.70 -7.52
N ALA A 34 11.83 -4.73 -7.49
CA ALA A 34 11.03 -3.55 -7.79
C ALA A 34 10.83 -2.73 -6.52
N VAL A 35 10.69 -1.42 -6.69
CA VAL A 35 10.24 -0.50 -5.64
C VAL A 35 8.79 -0.14 -5.92
N ILE A 36 7.97 -0.19 -4.87
CA ILE A 36 6.62 0.39 -4.91
C ILE A 36 6.61 1.70 -4.16
N TYR A 37 5.73 2.61 -4.58
CA TYR A 37 5.58 3.93 -4.02
C TYR A 37 4.15 4.06 -3.54
N VAL A 38 3.99 4.31 -2.26
CA VAL A 38 2.69 4.35 -1.58
C VAL A 38 2.35 5.79 -1.22
N ARG A 39 1.09 6.18 -1.38
CA ARG A 39 0.59 7.48 -0.96
C ARG A 39 -0.86 7.38 -0.49
N PHE A 40 -1.19 8.12 0.55
CA PHE A 40 -2.53 8.19 1.13
C PHE A 40 -3.43 9.21 0.43
N LYS A 41 -3.32 9.26 -0.89
CA LYS A 41 -4.12 10.10 -1.79
C LYS A 41 -3.84 9.68 -3.22
N LYS A 42 -4.85 9.81 -4.08
CA LYS A 42 -4.71 9.66 -5.54
C LYS A 42 -3.66 10.63 -6.12
N GLY A 43 -3.06 10.25 -7.25
CA GLY A 43 -1.96 10.96 -7.89
C GLY A 43 -0.62 10.52 -7.30
N VAL A 44 -0.47 9.23 -6.98
CA VAL A 44 0.80 8.67 -6.54
C VAL A 44 1.74 8.53 -7.74
N ALA A 45 2.99 8.92 -7.53
CA ALA A 45 4.05 8.84 -8.51
C ALA A 45 5.36 8.48 -7.80
N ILE A 46 6.33 7.98 -8.57
CA ILE A 46 7.68 7.67 -8.10
C ILE A 46 8.33 8.87 -7.39
N THR A 47 7.99 10.10 -7.78
CA THR A 47 8.56 11.34 -7.23
C THR A 47 7.89 11.82 -5.94
N ASN A 48 6.73 11.30 -5.57
CA ASN A 48 5.93 11.82 -4.45
C ASN A 48 5.38 10.75 -3.49
N GLY A 49 5.54 9.47 -3.80
CA GLY A 49 5.14 8.37 -2.93
C GLY A 49 6.26 7.96 -2.00
N MET A 50 5.88 7.38 -0.86
CA MET A 50 6.81 6.77 0.08
C MET A 50 7.29 5.42 -0.46
N PRO A 51 8.60 5.20 -0.62
CA PRO A 51 9.13 3.97 -1.21
C PRO A 51 9.04 2.79 -0.24
N VAL A 52 8.62 1.63 -0.76
CA VAL A 52 8.78 0.31 -0.12
C VAL A 52 9.68 -0.53 -1.04
N PHE A 53 10.92 -0.73 -0.60
CA PHE A 53 11.94 -1.44 -1.35
C PHE A 53 11.59 -2.93 -1.55
N SER A 54 12.35 -3.58 -2.43
CA SER A 54 12.22 -5.01 -2.69
C SER A 54 12.23 -5.83 -1.39
N LYS A 55 11.27 -6.74 -1.23
CA LYS A 55 11.12 -7.60 -0.04
C LYS A 55 10.91 -6.85 1.27
N ALA A 56 10.60 -5.55 1.23
CA ALA A 56 10.31 -4.76 2.42
C ALA A 56 8.80 -4.68 2.70
N THR A 57 8.48 -4.22 3.90
CA THR A 57 7.13 -4.04 4.39
C THR A 57 6.95 -2.65 4.99
N MET A 58 5.78 -2.06 4.77
CA MET A 58 5.31 -0.87 5.46
C MET A 58 4.14 -1.28 6.37
N SER A 59 4.14 -0.81 7.61
CA SER A 59 3.06 -1.07 8.57
C SER A 59 2.61 0.23 9.22
N LEU A 60 1.31 0.36 9.44
CA LEU A 60 0.68 1.53 10.05
C LEU A 60 -0.28 1.07 11.14
N SER A 61 -0.27 1.78 12.27
CA SER A 61 -1.22 1.62 13.35
C SER A 61 -2.28 2.71 13.26
N ILE A 62 -3.57 2.35 13.19
CA ILE A 62 -4.69 3.31 13.10
C ILE A 62 -5.39 3.32 14.47
N PRO A 63 -5.69 4.50 15.06
CA PRO A 63 -5.74 5.83 14.43
C PRO A 63 -4.45 6.68 14.52
N GLU A 64 -3.41 6.21 15.21
CA GLU A 64 -2.21 7.03 15.49
C GLU A 64 -1.52 7.54 14.22
N ASP A 65 -1.46 6.68 13.20
CA ASP A 65 -0.82 6.95 11.91
C ASP A 65 -1.84 7.17 10.79
N ASP A 66 -3.16 7.17 11.10
CA ASP A 66 -4.22 7.06 10.10
C ASP A 66 -4.37 8.31 9.23
N PRO A 67 -4.05 8.22 7.94
CA PRO A 67 -4.60 9.15 6.99
C PRO A 67 -5.99 8.64 6.63
N SER A 68 -7.02 9.40 6.98
CA SER A 68 -8.45 9.11 6.78
C SER A 68 -8.88 9.05 5.30
N THR A 69 -8.10 8.36 4.46
CA THR A 69 -8.11 8.41 3.01
C THR A 69 -7.73 7.05 2.39
N ASP A 70 -8.02 6.90 1.10
CA ASP A 70 -7.59 5.74 0.32
C ASP A 70 -6.06 5.64 0.21
N VAL A 71 -5.54 4.41 0.15
CA VAL A 71 -4.13 4.15 -0.13
C VAL A 71 -3.95 3.80 -1.60
N TRP A 72 -3.05 4.53 -2.26
CA TRP A 72 -2.69 4.37 -3.65
C TRP A 72 -1.24 3.92 -3.77
N CYS A 73 -0.97 3.11 -4.80
CA CYS A 73 0.33 2.49 -5.02
C CYS A 73 0.70 2.51 -6.50
N VAL A 74 1.96 2.74 -6.81
CA VAL A 74 2.55 2.56 -8.15
C VAL A 74 3.88 1.82 -8.03
N SER A 75 4.27 1.08 -9.05
CA SER A 75 5.57 0.41 -9.11
C SER A 75 6.46 1.04 -10.20
N ASP A 76 7.77 0.98 -9.98
CA ASP A 76 8.77 1.26 -11.01
C ASP A 76 8.87 0.17 -12.10
N THR A 77 8.23 -0.98 -11.91
CA THR A 77 8.15 -2.07 -12.91
C THR A 77 6.71 -2.36 -13.34
N PRO A 78 6.49 -3.03 -14.50
CA PRO A 78 5.15 -3.25 -15.02
C PRO A 78 4.26 -4.19 -14.20
N ALA A 79 4.85 -5.08 -13.39
CA ALA A 79 4.10 -6.11 -12.66
C ALA A 79 4.80 -6.48 -11.35
N THR A 80 4.40 -5.79 -10.27
CA THR A 80 4.89 -6.03 -8.91
C THR A 80 3.79 -6.64 -8.05
N PRO A 81 3.99 -7.86 -7.50
CA PRO A 81 3.06 -8.45 -6.55
C PRO A 81 3.16 -7.72 -5.20
N VAL A 82 2.04 -7.11 -4.80
CA VAL A 82 1.87 -6.47 -3.51
C VAL A 82 0.80 -7.23 -2.72
N VAL A 83 1.05 -7.48 -1.45
CA VAL A 83 0.05 -8.06 -0.54
C VAL A 83 -0.27 -7.05 0.53
N VAL A 84 -1.56 -6.80 0.75
CA VAL A 84 -2.04 -5.93 1.82
C VAL A 84 -2.76 -6.77 2.86
N TYR A 85 -2.39 -6.57 4.13
CA TYR A 85 -3.11 -7.07 5.28
C TYR A 85 -3.83 -5.91 5.95
N GLU A 86 -5.12 -6.08 6.20
CA GLU A 86 -5.90 -5.08 6.94
C GLU A 86 -6.43 -5.69 8.23
N GLY A 87 -6.13 -5.03 9.34
CA GLY A 87 -6.72 -5.30 10.64
C GLY A 87 -7.97 -4.46 10.84
N PHE A 88 -9.01 -5.08 11.36
CA PHE A 88 -10.26 -4.42 11.74
C PHE A 88 -10.51 -4.74 13.21
N GLY A 89 -10.76 -3.69 14.00
CA GLY A 89 -11.20 -3.83 15.38
C GLY A 89 -12.69 -4.11 15.42
N LYS A 90 -13.12 -4.89 16.42
CA LYS A 90 -14.51 -4.84 16.89
C LYS A 90 -14.59 -3.86 18.04
#